data_AF-A0A9E4TI91-F1
#
_entry.id   AF-A0A9E4TI91-F1
#
_cell.length_a   1.000
_cell.length_b   1.000
_cell.length_c   1.000
_cell.angle_alpha   90.00
_cell.angle_beta   90.00
_cell.angle_gamma   90.00
#
_symmetry.space_group_name_H-M   'P 1'
#
loop_
_entity.id
_entity.type
_entity.pdbx_description
1 polymer ?
#
loop_
_entity_poly.entity_id
_entity_poly.type
_entity_poly.pdbx_seq_one_letter_code
_entity_poly.pdbx_strand_id
1 'polypeptide(L)'
;MSSPAVPLPFPRLRLPDWEVPWYALAPLLLIPVIGGSPAALNHILFAVELLLLAAGTRRAVWIPAALIVSEMTSSNYMHEIGGLEMSNRLLLSFLSFLVVMPYLTRRIEVGTRGAVTIGLACAFLVVTTLVNMVLVDYGSTLEFLRFIASGIFLMVLIPITIRDKDDVLDLGKVLLVVAAVAAVAAVFQNASGSLGTPLWEVIPHAGAGGDLASWDNRALALSENPILASNVQMIVGLFALGVVLLAPISPQTKRLVMLLVLLMAAASYLT
;
A
#
# COMPACT_ATOMS: atom_id res chain seq x y z
N MET A 1 6.01 12.50 39.92
CA MET A 1 4.82 11.62 39.94
C MET A 1 4.88 10.75 38.70
N SER A 2 5.24 9.48 38.84
CA SER A 2 5.22 8.50 37.75
C SER A 2 3.77 8.17 37.42
N SER A 3 3.34 8.46 36.19
CA SER A 3 2.03 8.02 35.72
C SER A 3 1.96 6.50 35.80
N PRO A 4 0.91 5.91 36.40
CA PRO A 4 0.79 4.46 36.49
C PRO A 4 0.78 3.86 35.08
N ALA A 5 1.64 2.87 34.85
CA ALA A 5 1.70 2.15 33.58
C ALA A 5 0.35 1.46 33.36
N VAL A 6 -0.43 1.96 32.40
CA VAL A 6 -1.68 1.33 31.98
C VAL A 6 -1.33 -0.07 31.46
N PRO A 7 -1.87 -1.16 32.03
CA PRO A 7 -1.56 -2.51 31.60
C PRO A 7 -1.92 -2.67 30.12
N LEU A 8 -1.01 -3.24 29.32
CA LEU A 8 -1.28 -3.49 27.91
C LEU A 8 -2.46 -4.47 27.79
N PRO A 9 -3.45 -4.18 26.92
CA PRO A 9 -4.79 -4.79 26.98
C PRO A 9 -4.89 -6.23 26.45
N PHE A 10 -3.77 -6.82 26.04
CA PHE A 10 -3.63 -8.23 25.72
C PHE A 10 -2.27 -8.70 26.22
N PRO A 11 -2.16 -9.90 26.82
CA PRO A 11 -0.85 -10.52 26.95
C PRO A 11 -0.27 -10.53 25.55
N ARG A 12 0.95 -9.96 25.39
CA ARG A 12 1.75 -10.27 24.21
C ARG A 12 1.76 -11.80 24.18
N LEU A 13 1.07 -12.42 23.23
CA LEU A 13 1.57 -13.67 22.69
C LEU A 13 2.94 -13.25 22.14
N ARG A 14 3.97 -13.34 22.99
CA ARG A 14 5.37 -13.21 22.60
C ARG A 14 5.63 -14.44 21.76
N LEU A 15 5.18 -14.31 20.54
CA LEU A 15 5.61 -15.16 19.47
C LEU A 15 7.11 -14.92 19.32
N PRO A 16 7.91 -15.95 19.07
CA PRO A 16 9.33 -15.80 18.85
C PRO A 16 9.62 -14.70 17.80
N ASP A 17 10.77 -14.02 17.91
CA ASP A 17 11.15 -12.89 17.04
C ASP A 17 11.20 -13.22 15.52
N TRP A 18 11.00 -14.48 15.13
CA TRP A 18 10.87 -14.94 13.74
C TRP A 18 9.43 -14.88 13.18
N GLU A 19 8.41 -14.55 13.98
CA GLU A 19 7.01 -14.46 13.54
C GLU A 19 6.62 -13.09 12.94
N VAL A 20 7.49 -12.56 12.09
CA VAL A 20 7.07 -11.49 11.17
C VAL A 20 6.38 -12.19 9.99
N PRO A 21 5.16 -11.79 9.57
CA PRO A 21 4.41 -12.43 8.51
C PRO A 21 4.96 -12.05 7.12
N TRP A 22 6.27 -12.17 6.93
CA TRP A 22 6.92 -12.11 5.62
C TRP A 22 6.31 -13.13 4.67
N TYR A 23 5.80 -14.24 5.19
CA TYR A 23 5.04 -15.21 4.42
C TYR A 23 3.80 -14.59 3.77
N ALA A 24 3.22 -13.52 4.33
CA ALA A 24 2.12 -12.80 3.69
C ALA A 24 2.57 -12.06 2.42
N LEU A 25 3.86 -11.71 2.31
CA LEU A 25 4.47 -11.12 1.11
C LEU A 25 5.01 -12.20 0.14
N ALA A 26 5.11 -13.46 0.57
CA ALA A 26 5.62 -14.55 -0.26
C ALA A 26 4.87 -14.71 -1.61
N PRO A 27 3.55 -14.49 -1.71
CA PRO A 27 2.87 -14.53 -3.01
C PRO A 27 3.45 -13.54 -4.04
N LEU A 28 4.08 -12.44 -3.63
CA LEU A 28 4.73 -11.51 -4.57
C LEU A 28 5.86 -12.17 -5.37
N LEU A 29 6.49 -13.24 -4.84
CA LEU A 29 7.50 -14.01 -5.56
C LEU A 29 6.93 -14.79 -6.75
N LEU A 30 5.60 -14.96 -6.80
CA LEU A 30 4.91 -15.64 -7.88
C LEU A 30 4.64 -14.74 -9.09
N ILE A 31 4.83 -13.42 -8.96
CA ILE A 31 4.58 -12.45 -10.04
C ILE A 31 5.34 -12.81 -11.32
N PRO A 32 6.64 -13.16 -11.31
CA PRO A 32 7.36 -13.53 -12.53
C PRO A 32 6.87 -14.84 -13.18
N VAL A 33 6.20 -15.72 -12.43
CA VAL A 33 5.84 -17.08 -12.88
C VAL A 33 4.38 -17.14 -13.36
N ILE A 34 3.46 -16.60 -12.57
CA ILE A 34 2.02 -16.67 -12.83
C ILE A 34 1.38 -15.29 -13.01
N GLY A 35 2.10 -14.19 -12.74
CA GLY A 35 1.65 -12.83 -13.03
C GLY A 35 1.73 -12.46 -14.52
N GLY A 36 1.57 -13.43 -15.42
CA GLY A 36 1.50 -13.21 -16.87
C GLY A 36 0.10 -12.83 -17.37
N SER A 37 -0.89 -12.72 -16.47
CA SER A 37 -2.23 -12.21 -16.81
C SER A 37 -2.76 -11.23 -15.76
N PRO A 38 -3.60 -10.26 -16.15
CA PRO A 38 -4.18 -9.30 -15.20
C PRO A 38 -4.97 -9.91 -14.07
N ALA A 39 -5.75 -10.96 -14.39
CA ALA A 39 -6.49 -11.69 -13.39
C ALA A 39 -5.55 -12.35 -12.36
N ALA A 40 -4.47 -12.98 -12.81
CA ALA A 40 -3.53 -13.64 -11.90
C ALA A 40 -2.77 -12.65 -11.02
N LEU A 41 -2.32 -11.52 -11.58
CA LEU A 41 -1.67 -10.46 -10.79
C LEU A 41 -2.61 -9.91 -9.73
N ASN A 42 -3.88 -9.64 -10.09
CA ASN A 42 -4.90 -9.20 -9.14
C ASN A 42 -5.10 -10.23 -8.01
N HIS A 43 -5.25 -11.52 -8.32
CA HIS A 43 -5.39 -12.56 -7.30
C HIS A 43 -4.18 -12.65 -6.37
N ILE A 44 -2.95 -12.46 -6.88
CA ILE A 44 -1.73 -12.46 -6.07
C ILE A 44 -1.74 -11.29 -5.08
N LEU A 45 -2.02 -10.08 -5.57
CA LEU A 45 -2.07 -8.87 -4.74
C LEU A 45 -3.17 -8.99 -3.69
N PHE A 46 -4.37 -9.42 -4.10
CA PHE A 46 -5.48 -9.65 -3.19
C PHE A 46 -5.18 -10.71 -2.13
N ALA A 47 -4.48 -11.79 -2.50
CA ALA A 47 -4.04 -12.79 -1.53
C ALA A 47 -3.06 -12.21 -0.50
N VAL A 48 -2.10 -11.37 -0.90
CA VAL A 48 -1.18 -10.67 0.01
C VAL A 48 -1.96 -9.80 0.99
N GLU A 49 -2.91 -9.00 0.49
CA GLU A 49 -3.73 -8.11 1.29
C GLU A 49 -4.59 -8.88 2.30
N LEU A 50 -5.24 -9.97 1.87
CA LEU A 50 -6.04 -10.82 2.75
C LEU A 50 -5.18 -11.53 3.80
N LEU A 51 -3.98 -11.99 3.45
CA LEU A 51 -3.05 -12.62 4.41
C LEU A 51 -2.57 -11.61 5.45
N LEU A 52 -2.25 -10.38 5.05
CA LEU A 52 -1.89 -9.30 5.97
C LEU A 52 -3.07 -8.92 6.88
N LEU A 53 -4.27 -8.81 6.31
CA LEU A 53 -5.47 -8.50 7.08
C LEU A 53 -5.80 -9.61 8.10
N ALA A 54 -5.67 -10.88 7.69
CA ALA A 54 -5.81 -12.03 8.58
C ALA A 54 -4.75 -12.01 9.69
N ALA A 55 -3.49 -11.69 9.37
CA ALA A 55 -2.43 -11.47 10.37
C ALA A 55 -2.76 -10.30 11.32
N GLY A 56 -3.54 -9.32 10.83
CA GLY A 56 -4.09 -8.18 11.58
C GLY A 56 -4.92 -8.58 12.79
N THR A 57 -5.57 -9.75 12.74
CA THR A 57 -6.33 -10.30 13.89
C THR A 57 -5.43 -10.65 15.08
N ARG A 58 -4.14 -10.93 14.83
CA ARG A 58 -3.14 -11.23 15.86
C ARG A 58 -2.35 -9.99 16.27
N ARG A 59 -1.98 -9.15 15.31
CA ARG A 59 -1.25 -7.90 15.56
C ARG A 59 -1.77 -6.80 14.64
N ALA A 60 -2.37 -5.78 15.25
CA ALA A 60 -3.14 -4.76 14.54
C ALA A 60 -2.35 -3.97 13.49
N VAL A 61 -1.01 -3.90 13.59
CA VAL A 61 -0.13 -3.27 12.59
C VAL A 61 -0.28 -3.83 11.18
N TRP A 62 -0.69 -5.10 11.03
CA TRP A 62 -0.84 -5.70 9.70
C TRP A 62 -2.09 -5.23 8.95
N ILE A 63 -3.03 -4.58 9.65
CA ILE A 63 -4.25 -4.02 9.05
C ILE A 63 -3.90 -2.81 8.17
N PRO A 64 -3.22 -1.75 8.65
CA PRO A 64 -2.75 -0.70 7.76
C PRO A 64 -1.71 -1.22 6.76
N ALA A 65 -0.95 -2.29 7.07
CA ALA A 65 -0.05 -2.90 6.08
C ALA A 65 -0.80 -3.43 4.84
N ALA A 66 -1.93 -4.13 5.05
CA ALA A 66 -2.78 -4.61 3.95
C ALA A 66 -3.28 -3.45 3.07
N LEU A 67 -3.75 -2.37 3.72
CA LEU A 67 -4.19 -1.17 2.99
C LEU A 67 -3.03 -0.48 2.27
N ILE A 68 -1.85 -0.38 2.87
CA ILE A 68 -0.65 0.19 2.22
C ILE A 68 -0.28 -0.59 0.96
N VAL A 69 -0.33 -1.94 0.99
CA VAL A 69 -0.11 -2.77 -0.21
C VAL A 69 -1.12 -2.39 -1.29
N SER A 70 -2.39 -2.27 -0.94
CA SER A 70 -3.46 -1.87 -1.87
C SER A 70 -3.29 -0.45 -2.42
N GLU A 71 -2.82 0.47 -1.59
CA GLU A 71 -2.56 1.87 -1.98
C GLU A 71 -1.38 2.00 -2.93
N MET A 72 -0.33 1.21 -2.71
CA MET A 72 0.93 1.29 -3.47
C MET A 72 0.92 0.46 -4.77
N THR A 73 -0.07 -0.43 -4.91
CA THR A 73 -0.25 -1.23 -6.11
C THR A 73 -1.48 -0.73 -6.88
N SER A 74 -2.15 -1.59 -7.65
CA SER A 74 -3.32 -1.16 -8.40
C SER A 74 -4.53 -1.12 -7.45
N SER A 75 -5.10 0.07 -7.40
CA SER A 75 -6.02 0.57 -6.39
C SER A 75 -7.48 0.61 -6.86
N ASN A 76 -7.70 0.38 -8.15
CA ASN A 76 -8.95 0.36 -8.87
C ASN A 76 -9.35 -1.04 -9.34
N TYR A 77 -8.73 -2.11 -8.84
CA TYR A 77 -9.26 -3.45 -9.11
C TYR A 77 -10.70 -3.56 -8.62
N MET A 78 -11.59 -3.90 -9.56
CA MET A 78 -12.96 -4.31 -9.29
C MET A 78 -13.00 -5.83 -9.26
N HIS A 79 -13.58 -6.39 -8.20
CA HIS A 79 -13.91 -7.80 -8.13
C HIS A 79 -15.39 -7.97 -8.40
N GLU A 80 -15.74 -8.84 -9.34
CA GLU A 80 -17.12 -9.22 -9.57
C GLU A 80 -17.53 -10.26 -8.51
N ILE A 81 -18.47 -9.90 -7.64
CA ILE A 81 -19.02 -10.76 -6.60
C ILE A 81 -20.53 -10.80 -6.77
N GLY A 82 -21.03 -11.90 -7.36
CA GLY A 82 -22.47 -12.09 -7.56
C GLY A 82 -23.12 -11.06 -8.50
N GLY A 83 -22.38 -10.62 -9.53
CA GLY A 83 -22.85 -9.62 -10.50
C GLY A 83 -22.71 -8.16 -10.04
N LEU A 84 -22.10 -7.92 -8.86
CA LEU A 84 -21.73 -6.58 -8.41
C LEU A 84 -20.21 -6.41 -8.53
N GLU A 85 -19.79 -5.35 -9.19
CA GLU A 85 -18.38 -4.92 -9.22
C GLU A 85 -18.05 -4.17 -7.93
N MET A 86 -17.28 -4.81 -7.06
CA MET A 86 -16.84 -4.22 -5.79
C MET A 86 -15.37 -3.86 -5.87
N SER A 87 -15.06 -2.61 -5.54
CA SER A 87 -13.67 -2.17 -5.46
C SER A 87 -12.91 -2.88 -4.34
N ASN A 88 -11.74 -3.41 -4.66
CA ASN A 88 -10.85 -4.04 -3.69
C ASN A 88 -10.53 -3.11 -2.51
N ARG A 89 -10.19 -1.85 -2.81
CA ARG A 89 -9.89 -0.82 -1.80
C ARG A 89 -11.07 -0.56 -0.85
N LEU A 90 -12.30 -0.53 -1.37
CA LEU A 90 -13.52 -0.38 -0.56
C LEU A 90 -13.75 -1.63 0.32
N LEU A 91 -13.59 -2.82 -0.26
CA LEU A 91 -13.71 -4.08 0.45
C LEU A 91 -12.69 -4.18 1.58
N LEU A 92 -11.42 -3.90 1.31
CA LEU A 92 -10.35 -3.92 2.32
C LEU A 92 -10.56 -2.85 3.38
N SER A 93 -11.00 -1.64 3.02
CA SER A 93 -11.31 -0.60 4.01
C SER A 93 -12.44 -1.04 4.94
N PHE A 94 -13.50 -1.64 4.38
CA PHE A 94 -14.61 -2.18 5.14
C PHE A 94 -14.19 -3.34 6.05
N LEU A 95 -13.45 -4.32 5.53
CA LEU A 95 -12.97 -5.44 6.33
C LEU A 95 -11.97 -4.98 7.41
N SER A 96 -11.09 -4.05 7.08
CA SER A 96 -10.17 -3.42 8.04
C SER A 96 -10.94 -2.73 9.16
N PHE A 97 -12.01 -1.99 8.82
CA PHE A 97 -12.88 -1.39 9.82
C PHE A 97 -13.51 -2.46 10.73
N LEU A 98 -14.02 -3.57 10.19
CA LEU A 98 -14.57 -4.66 11.00
C LEU A 98 -13.55 -5.27 11.96
N VAL A 99 -12.30 -5.49 11.49
CA VAL A 99 -11.22 -6.03 12.33
C VAL A 99 -10.80 -5.02 13.40
N VAL A 100 -10.86 -3.72 13.11
CA VAL A 100 -10.43 -2.63 14.00
C VAL A 100 -11.54 -2.20 14.97
N MET A 101 -12.81 -2.43 14.62
CA MET A 101 -13.97 -2.01 15.40
C MET A 101 -13.91 -2.43 16.87
N PRO A 102 -13.50 -3.67 17.23
CA PRO A 102 -13.33 -4.05 18.62
C PRO A 102 -12.31 -3.17 19.38
N TYR A 103 -11.29 -2.65 18.69
CA TYR A 103 -10.29 -1.76 19.26
C TYR A 103 -10.82 -0.34 19.48
N LEU A 104 -11.71 0.15 18.60
CA LEU A 104 -12.35 1.47 18.71
C LEU A 104 -13.25 1.60 19.94
N THR A 105 -13.87 0.51 20.40
CA THR A 105 -14.76 0.51 21.57
C THR A 105 -14.04 0.85 22.88
N ARG A 106 -12.70 0.83 22.90
CA ARG A 106 -11.88 1.16 24.07
C ARG A 106 -11.27 2.55 23.84
N ARG A 107 -11.82 3.56 24.51
CA ARG A 107 -11.49 5.02 24.41
C ARG A 107 -10.08 5.29 23.86
N ILE A 108 -10.00 5.53 22.56
CA ILE A 108 -8.79 6.03 21.91
C ILE A 108 -8.88 7.55 21.96
N GLU A 109 -8.06 8.16 22.81
CA GLU A 109 -8.00 9.61 22.89
C GLU A 109 -7.12 10.13 21.74
N VAL A 110 -7.76 10.50 20.64
CA VAL A 110 -7.12 11.31 19.63
C VAL A 110 -6.90 12.70 20.24
N GLY A 111 -5.66 13.03 20.58
CA GLY A 111 -5.33 14.34 21.13
C GLY A 111 -5.80 15.48 20.20
N THR A 112 -6.01 16.68 20.76
CA THR A 112 -6.60 17.83 20.04
C THR A 112 -5.96 18.11 18.68
N ARG A 113 -4.63 17.98 18.58
CA ARG A 113 -3.91 18.16 17.31
C ARG A 113 -4.31 17.12 16.26
N GLY A 114 -4.38 15.84 16.65
CA GLY A 114 -4.80 14.76 15.75
C GLY A 114 -6.25 14.96 15.29
N ALA A 115 -7.14 15.36 16.20
CA ALA A 115 -8.53 15.64 15.87
C ALA A 115 -8.66 16.81 14.87
N VAL A 116 -7.88 17.89 15.06
CA VAL A 116 -7.83 19.01 14.11
C VAL A 116 -7.29 18.57 12.76
N THR A 117 -6.21 17.78 12.71
CA THR A 117 -5.66 17.27 11.45
C THR A 117 -6.65 16.41 10.69
N ILE A 118 -7.34 15.48 11.37
CA ILE A 118 -8.39 14.65 10.77
C ILE A 118 -9.55 15.53 10.29
N GLY A 119 -9.99 16.50 11.09
CA GLY A 119 -11.06 17.43 10.72
C GLY A 119 -10.73 18.24 9.46
N LEU A 120 -9.50 18.74 9.35
CA LEU A 120 -9.01 19.46 8.16
C LEU A 120 -8.95 18.54 6.93
N ALA A 121 -8.50 17.29 7.09
CA ALA A 121 -8.48 16.32 6.00
C ALA A 121 -9.90 15.99 5.50
N CYS A 122 -10.85 15.79 6.42
CA CYS A 122 -12.27 15.59 6.07
C CYS A 122 -12.86 16.83 5.37
N ALA A 123 -12.57 18.04 5.85
CA ALA A 123 -13.03 19.27 5.21
C ALA A 123 -12.47 19.41 3.80
N PHE A 124 -11.18 19.12 3.61
CA PHE A 124 -10.54 19.10 2.31
C PHE A 124 -11.19 18.09 1.36
N LEU A 125 -11.46 16.87 1.83
CA LEU A 125 -12.18 15.85 1.05
C LEU A 125 -13.54 16.36 0.59
N VAL A 126 -14.34 16.94 1.49
CA VAL A 126 -15.68 17.46 1.16
C VAL A 126 -15.59 18.55 0.11
N VAL A 127 -14.72 19.55 0.30
CA VAL A 127 -14.56 20.67 -0.64
C VAL A 127 -14.12 20.17 -2.01
N THR A 128 -13.09 19.32 -2.07
CA THR A 128 -12.59 18.78 -3.34
C THR A 128 -13.60 17.88 -4.05
N THR A 129 -14.36 17.08 -3.31
CA THR A 129 -15.44 16.27 -3.88
C THR A 129 -16.53 17.14 -4.50
N LEU A 130 -16.95 18.21 -3.81
CA LEU A 130 -17.93 19.15 -4.35
C LEU A 130 -17.43 19.86 -5.60
N VAL A 131 -16.15 20.24 -5.63
CA VAL A 131 -15.52 20.83 -6.82
C VAL A 131 -15.50 19.82 -7.98
N ASN A 132 -15.11 18.57 -7.71
CA ASN A 132 -15.07 17.52 -8.75
C ASN A 132 -16.46 17.18 -9.29
N MET A 133 -17.50 17.16 -8.44
CA MET A 133 -18.89 16.98 -8.89
C MET A 133 -19.36 18.05 -9.89
N VAL A 134 -18.75 19.23 -9.87
CA VAL A 134 -19.08 20.34 -10.79
C VAL A 134 -18.19 20.32 -12.03
N LEU A 135 -16.93 19.92 -11.90
CA LEU A 135 -15.92 20.07 -12.95
C LEU A 135 -15.64 18.80 -13.75
N VAL A 136 -15.93 17.62 -13.21
CA VAL A 136 -15.55 16.32 -13.77
C VAL A 136 -16.76 15.40 -13.79
N ASP A 137 -16.71 14.33 -14.59
CA ASP A 137 -17.76 13.33 -14.61
C ASP A 137 -17.89 12.59 -13.27
N TYR A 138 -19.04 11.94 -13.10
CA TYR A 138 -19.38 11.23 -11.86
C TYR A 138 -18.45 10.05 -11.57
N GLY A 139 -17.97 9.34 -12.60
CA GLY A 139 -17.06 8.20 -12.45
C GLY A 139 -15.72 8.64 -11.87
N SER A 140 -15.10 9.65 -12.48
CA SER A 140 -13.85 10.25 -12.00
C SER A 140 -13.99 10.82 -10.58
N THR A 141 -15.15 11.41 -10.26
CA THR A 141 -15.44 11.92 -8.92
C THR A 141 -15.52 10.82 -7.87
N LEU A 142 -16.19 9.70 -8.20
CA LEU A 142 -16.28 8.53 -7.31
C LEU A 142 -14.92 7.87 -7.09
N GLU A 143 -14.11 7.77 -8.14
CA GLU A 143 -12.75 7.28 -8.06
C GLU A 143 -11.93 8.15 -7.10
N PHE A 144 -11.92 9.46 -7.30
CA PHE A 144 -11.26 10.41 -6.41
C PHE A 144 -11.72 10.26 -4.95
N LEU A 145 -13.04 10.20 -4.71
CA LEU A 145 -13.60 10.03 -3.37
C LEU A 145 -13.11 8.75 -2.72
N ARG A 146 -13.10 7.63 -3.46
CA ARG A 146 -12.56 6.35 -2.98
C ARG A 146 -11.09 6.46 -2.60
N PHE A 147 -10.28 7.15 -3.41
CA PHE A 147 -8.85 7.32 -3.14
C PHE A 147 -8.57 8.14 -1.89
N ILE A 148 -9.22 9.30 -1.76
CA ILE A 148 -8.96 10.20 -0.63
C ILE A 148 -9.60 9.67 0.66
N ALA A 149 -10.77 9.04 0.58
CA ALA A 149 -11.42 8.44 1.75
C ALA A 149 -10.57 7.33 2.38
N SER A 150 -9.93 6.47 1.58
CA SER A 150 -9.03 5.43 2.11
C SER A 150 -7.77 6.03 2.73
N GLY A 151 -7.22 7.10 2.15
CA GLY A 151 -6.11 7.85 2.74
C GLY A 151 -6.47 8.46 4.10
N ILE A 152 -7.64 9.09 4.23
CA ILE A 152 -8.14 9.61 5.52
C ILE A 152 -8.39 8.47 6.51
N PHE A 153 -8.95 7.35 6.04
CA PHE A 153 -9.15 6.16 6.87
C PHE A 153 -7.81 5.64 7.42
N LEU A 154 -6.76 5.59 6.60
CA LEU A 154 -5.41 5.25 7.03
C LEU A 154 -4.84 6.24 8.06
N MET A 155 -5.06 7.54 7.91
CA MET A 155 -4.64 8.55 8.89
C MET A 155 -5.24 8.33 10.27
N VAL A 156 -6.45 7.79 10.34
CA VAL A 156 -7.12 7.43 11.61
C VAL A 156 -6.64 6.05 12.08
N LEU A 157 -6.50 5.09 11.16
CA LEU A 157 -6.19 3.71 11.48
C LEU A 157 -4.76 3.52 12.01
N ILE A 158 -3.78 4.18 11.40
CA ILE A 158 -2.37 4.09 11.78
C ILE A 158 -2.15 4.40 13.28
N PRO A 159 -2.60 5.53 13.84
CA PRO A 159 -2.41 5.82 15.27
C PRO A 159 -3.20 4.90 16.20
N ILE A 160 -4.25 4.23 15.71
CA ILE A 160 -5.01 3.24 16.48
C ILE A 160 -4.25 1.91 16.59
N THR A 161 -3.54 1.55 15.52
CA THR A 161 -2.97 0.21 15.34
C THR A 161 -1.50 0.12 15.71
N ILE A 162 -0.74 1.21 15.53
CA ILE A 162 0.68 1.30 15.90
C ILE A 162 0.81 1.58 17.39
N ARG A 163 1.57 0.73 18.10
CA ARG A 163 1.79 0.84 19.54
C ARG A 163 3.21 1.25 19.88
N ASP A 164 4.18 0.81 19.09
CA ASP A 164 5.59 1.02 19.38
C ASP A 164 6.42 1.22 18.09
N LYS A 165 7.73 1.43 18.30
CA LYS A 165 8.69 1.61 17.22
C LYS A 165 8.78 0.39 16.31
N ASP A 166 8.57 -0.82 16.84
CA ASP A 166 8.71 -2.04 16.07
C ASP A 166 7.56 -2.17 15.06
N ASP A 167 6.35 -1.75 15.43
CA ASP A 167 5.22 -1.62 14.50
C ASP A 167 5.53 -0.66 13.34
N VAL A 168 6.13 0.50 13.63
CA VAL A 168 6.54 1.47 12.60
C VAL A 168 7.60 0.85 11.66
N LEU A 169 8.56 0.13 12.22
CA LEU A 169 9.59 -0.56 11.44
C LEU A 169 8.99 -1.63 10.54
N ASP A 170 7.99 -2.37 11.02
CA ASP A 170 7.32 -3.41 10.23
C ASP A 170 6.53 -2.83 9.06
N LEU A 171 5.81 -1.71 9.27
CA LEU A 171 5.19 -0.98 8.16
C LEU A 171 6.22 -0.46 7.16
N GLY A 172 7.33 0.11 7.65
CA GLY A 172 8.41 0.58 6.78
C GLY A 172 9.03 -0.54 5.96
N LYS A 173 9.13 -1.75 6.51
CA LYS A 173 9.59 -2.93 5.79
C LYS A 173 8.59 -3.37 4.71
N VAL A 174 7.29 -3.41 5.02
CA VAL A 174 6.25 -3.73 4.02
C VAL A 174 6.31 -2.74 2.86
N LEU A 175 6.33 -1.44 3.17
CA LEU A 175 6.45 -0.34 2.20
C LEU A 175 7.68 -0.54 1.30
N LEU A 176 8.84 -0.83 1.90
CA LEU A 176 10.09 -1.04 1.16
C LEU A 176 10.03 -2.29 0.26
N VAL A 177 9.44 -3.40 0.73
CA VAL A 177 9.30 -4.63 -0.07
C VAL A 177 8.34 -4.40 -1.24
N VAL A 178 7.18 -3.77 -1.01
CA VAL A 178 6.22 -3.49 -2.08
C VAL A 178 6.83 -2.56 -3.13
N ALA A 179 7.51 -1.49 -2.71
CA ALA A 179 8.19 -0.59 -3.63
C ALA A 179 9.32 -1.27 -4.40
N ALA A 180 10.08 -2.17 -3.75
CA ALA A 180 11.11 -2.95 -4.41
C ALA A 180 10.51 -3.92 -5.45
N VAL A 181 9.43 -4.62 -5.12
CA VAL A 181 8.73 -5.53 -6.05
C VAL A 181 8.15 -4.73 -7.22
N ALA A 182 7.56 -3.56 -6.97
CA ALA A 182 7.09 -2.66 -8.02
C ALA A 182 8.23 -2.19 -8.93
N ALA A 183 9.40 -1.86 -8.36
CA ALA A 183 10.57 -1.46 -9.12
C ALA A 183 11.12 -2.61 -9.99
N VAL A 184 11.16 -3.84 -9.45
CA VAL A 184 11.51 -5.05 -10.22
C VAL A 184 10.52 -5.26 -11.37
N ALA A 185 9.22 -5.14 -11.09
CA ALA A 185 8.18 -5.26 -12.11
C ALA A 185 8.34 -4.22 -13.24
N ALA A 186 8.67 -2.98 -12.89
CA ALA A 186 8.93 -1.92 -13.87
C ALA A 186 10.13 -2.24 -14.79
N VAL A 187 11.22 -2.74 -14.21
CA VAL A 187 12.41 -3.17 -14.98
C VAL A 187 12.04 -4.34 -15.92
N PHE A 188 11.30 -5.33 -15.44
CA PHE A 188 10.87 -6.45 -16.28
C PHE A 188 9.89 -6.02 -17.37
N GLN A 189 8.97 -5.09 -17.10
CA GLN A 189 8.07 -4.53 -18.11
C GLN A 189 8.85 -3.80 -19.19
N ASN A 190 9.86 -3.00 -18.84
CA ASN A 190 10.69 -2.33 -19.83
C ASN A 190 11.55 -3.32 -20.65
N ALA A 191 12.08 -4.37 -20.00
CA ALA A 191 12.86 -5.42 -20.66
C ALA A 191 12.01 -6.40 -21.50
N SER A 192 10.70 -6.45 -21.28
CA SER A 192 9.78 -7.44 -21.87
C SER A 192 9.83 -7.49 -23.40
N GLY A 193 9.98 -6.34 -24.07
CA GLY A 193 10.11 -6.25 -25.53
C GLY A 193 11.34 -7.01 -26.09
N SER A 194 12.36 -7.24 -25.26
CA SER A 194 13.56 -8.03 -25.61
C SER A 194 13.53 -9.47 -25.08
N LEU A 195 12.76 -9.73 -24.03
CA LEU A 195 12.69 -11.03 -23.36
C LEU A 195 11.54 -11.92 -23.85
N GLY A 196 10.60 -11.37 -24.63
CA GLY A 196 9.46 -12.10 -25.19
C GLY A 196 8.42 -12.52 -24.13
N THR A 197 8.51 -12.01 -22.90
CA THR A 197 7.57 -12.26 -21.81
C THR A 197 6.56 -11.12 -21.71
N PRO A 198 5.25 -11.33 -21.95
CA PRO A 198 4.30 -10.23 -22.07
C PRO A 198 3.81 -9.67 -20.72
N LEU A 199 4.73 -9.27 -19.85
CA LEU A 199 4.42 -8.60 -18.58
C LEU A 199 3.77 -7.21 -18.78
N TRP A 200 3.81 -6.68 -20.00
CA TRP A 200 3.27 -5.37 -20.39
C TRP A 200 1.74 -5.35 -20.53
N GLU A 201 1.09 -6.46 -20.86
CA GLU A 201 -0.38 -6.55 -21.02
C GLU A 201 -1.11 -6.83 -19.69
N VAL A 202 -0.37 -6.98 -18.59
CA VAL A 202 -0.87 -7.64 -17.38
C VAL A 202 -1.51 -6.67 -16.40
N ILE A 203 -1.27 -5.36 -16.45
CA ILE A 203 -1.80 -4.47 -15.41
C ILE A 203 -3.09 -3.79 -15.88
N PRO A 204 -4.25 -4.05 -15.24
CA PRO A 204 -5.46 -3.31 -15.51
C PRO A 204 -5.23 -1.85 -15.21
N HIS A 205 -5.58 -1.01 -16.17
CA HIS A 205 -5.46 0.43 -16.08
C HIS A 205 -6.72 1.04 -16.71
N ALA A 206 -7.10 2.24 -16.25
CA ALA A 206 -8.32 2.92 -16.70
C ALA A 206 -8.23 3.47 -18.14
N GLY A 207 -7.11 3.25 -18.84
CA GLY A 207 -6.94 3.61 -20.24
C GLY A 207 -7.67 2.63 -21.15
N ALA A 208 -8.68 3.11 -21.86
CA ALA A 208 -9.42 2.34 -22.85
C ALA A 208 -8.47 1.67 -23.87
N GLY A 209 -8.44 0.33 -23.91
CA GLY A 209 -7.90 -0.41 -25.05
C GLY A 209 -6.37 -0.51 -25.17
N GLY A 210 -5.68 -0.86 -24.08
CA GLY A 210 -4.79 -2.03 -24.13
C GLY A 210 -3.39 -1.96 -24.76
N ASP A 211 -2.67 -0.83 -24.75
CA ASP A 211 -1.22 -0.89 -25.05
C ASP A 211 -0.41 0.19 -24.30
N LEU A 212 0.78 -0.16 -23.79
CA LEU A 212 1.74 0.77 -23.17
C LEU A 212 2.18 1.89 -24.13
N ALA A 213 1.96 1.70 -25.42
CA ALA A 213 2.12 2.74 -26.43
C ALA A 213 1.30 4.01 -26.11
N SER A 214 0.16 3.89 -25.40
CA SER A 214 -0.61 5.06 -24.94
C SER A 214 0.11 5.85 -23.83
N TRP A 215 1.13 5.24 -23.21
CA TRP A 215 1.94 5.80 -22.13
C TRP A 215 3.40 6.00 -22.57
N ASP A 216 3.66 6.18 -23.86
CA ASP A 216 5.01 6.36 -24.41
C ASP A 216 6.00 5.23 -24.01
N ASN A 217 5.51 3.99 -23.87
CA ASN A 217 6.28 2.82 -23.41
C ASN A 217 6.82 2.92 -21.98
N ARG A 218 6.24 3.77 -21.14
CA ARG A 218 6.56 3.85 -19.71
C ARG A 218 6.01 2.64 -18.97
N ALA A 219 6.78 2.11 -18.04
CA ALA A 219 6.35 0.99 -17.24
C ALA A 219 5.23 1.40 -16.26
N LEU A 220 4.27 0.50 -16.03
CA LEU A 220 3.21 0.68 -15.03
C LEU A 220 3.64 0.22 -13.63
N ALA A 221 4.74 -0.54 -13.54
CA ALA A 221 5.25 -1.16 -12.32
C ALA A 221 4.22 -2.14 -11.72
N LEU A 222 3.55 -1.73 -10.63
CA LEU A 222 2.37 -2.40 -10.06
C LEU A 222 1.20 -1.43 -9.88
N SER A 223 1.25 -0.26 -10.52
CA SER A 223 0.25 0.80 -10.41
C SER A 223 -0.56 0.92 -11.71
N GLU A 224 -1.63 1.69 -11.69
CA GLU A 224 -2.49 1.92 -12.86
C GLU A 224 -1.99 3.00 -13.79
N ASN A 225 -1.06 3.82 -13.31
CA ASN A 225 -0.51 4.92 -14.07
C ASN A 225 1.00 5.01 -13.78
N PRO A 226 1.84 5.20 -14.82
CA PRO A 226 3.29 5.33 -14.63
C PRO A 226 3.68 6.50 -13.70
N ILE A 227 2.93 7.59 -13.72
CA ILE A 227 3.15 8.76 -12.85
C ILE A 227 2.96 8.39 -11.38
N LEU A 228 1.92 7.59 -11.07
CA LEU A 228 1.68 7.12 -9.70
C LEU A 228 2.80 6.18 -9.26
N ALA A 229 3.22 5.24 -10.12
CA ALA A 229 4.35 4.36 -9.84
C ALA A 229 5.64 5.14 -9.54
N SER A 230 5.98 6.12 -10.37
CA SER A 230 7.16 6.98 -10.20
C SER A 230 7.10 7.76 -8.88
N ASN A 231 5.95 8.37 -8.58
CA ASN A 231 5.75 9.12 -7.32
C ASN A 231 5.91 8.23 -6.08
N VAL A 232 5.32 7.03 -6.09
CA VAL A 232 5.43 6.08 -4.99
C VAL A 232 6.90 5.66 -4.79
N GLN A 233 7.59 5.26 -5.86
CA GLN A 233 8.99 4.85 -5.79
C GLN A 233 9.92 5.99 -5.34
N MET A 234 9.69 7.21 -5.82
CA MET A 234 10.43 8.40 -5.40
C MET A 234 10.24 8.68 -3.92
N ILE A 235 9.00 8.73 -3.44
CA ILE A 235 8.69 9.01 -2.03
C ILE A 235 9.33 7.95 -1.12
N VAL A 236 9.11 6.66 -1.41
CA VAL A 236 9.66 5.56 -0.63
C VAL A 236 11.19 5.55 -0.69
N GLY A 237 11.76 5.79 -1.87
CA GLY A 237 13.19 5.86 -2.09
C GLY A 237 13.86 6.98 -1.30
N LEU A 238 13.26 8.18 -1.25
CA LEU A 238 13.76 9.29 -0.45
C LEU A 238 13.71 9.00 1.06
N PHE A 239 12.63 8.38 1.55
CA PHE A 239 12.56 7.94 2.95
C PHE A 239 13.62 6.89 3.27
N ALA A 240 13.78 5.88 2.41
CA ALA A 240 14.80 4.84 2.56
C ALA A 240 16.23 5.40 2.48
N LEU A 241 16.48 6.40 1.64
CA LEU A 241 17.74 7.12 1.59
C LEU A 241 18.01 7.86 2.90
N GLY A 242 17.00 8.51 3.48
CA GLY A 242 17.09 9.12 4.80
C GLY A 242 17.51 8.10 5.88
N VAL A 243 16.95 6.89 5.85
CA VAL A 243 17.35 5.79 6.73
C VAL A 243 18.82 5.40 6.51
N VAL A 244 19.26 5.24 5.26
CA VAL A 244 20.66 4.92 4.92
C VAL A 244 21.64 5.97 5.44
N LEU A 245 21.26 7.25 5.36
CA LEU A 245 22.12 8.37 5.75
C LEU A 245 22.17 8.59 7.27
N LEU A 246 21.03 8.44 7.96
CA LEU A 246 20.87 8.89 9.34
C LEU A 246 20.75 7.76 10.36
N ALA A 247 20.29 6.57 9.97
CA ALA A 247 20.02 5.50 10.93
C ALA A 247 21.31 4.72 11.27
N PRO A 248 21.53 4.36 12.55
CA PRO A 248 22.64 3.52 12.98
C PRO A 248 22.35 2.04 12.66
N ILE A 249 22.29 1.69 11.37
CA ILE A 249 22.06 0.32 10.88
C ILE A 249 23.37 -0.38 10.50
N SER A 250 23.35 -1.71 10.47
CA SER A 250 24.52 -2.50 10.10
C SER A 250 25.00 -2.17 8.67
N PRO A 251 26.30 -2.29 8.36
CA PRO A 251 26.81 -2.05 7.01
C PRO A 251 26.15 -2.94 5.94
N GLN A 252 25.80 -4.18 6.30
CA GLN A 252 25.12 -5.10 5.39
C GLN A 252 23.69 -4.64 5.07
N THR A 253 22.91 -4.27 6.10
CA THR A 253 21.58 -3.69 5.92
C THR A 253 21.63 -2.40 5.12
N LYS A 254 22.63 -1.55 5.38
CA LYS A 254 22.83 -0.29 4.64
C LYS A 254 23.08 -0.53 3.16
N ARG A 255 23.90 -1.52 2.80
CA ARG A 255 24.12 -1.92 1.40
C ARG A 255 22.84 -2.43 0.75
N LEU A 256 22.08 -3.28 1.44
CA LEU A 256 20.81 -3.79 0.94
C LEU A 256 19.81 -2.67 0.66
N VAL A 257 19.57 -1.79 1.64
CA VAL A 257 18.63 -0.67 1.47
C VAL A 257 19.10 0.27 0.35
N MET A 258 20.40 0.53 0.24
CA MET A 258 20.97 1.34 -0.83
C MET A 258 20.76 0.72 -2.21
N LEU A 259 20.91 -0.60 -2.35
CA LEU A 259 20.60 -1.30 -3.60
C LEU A 259 19.12 -1.15 -3.96
N LEU A 260 18.22 -1.26 -2.97
CA LEU A 260 16.78 -1.04 -3.19
C LEU A 260 16.48 0.41 -3.58
N VAL A 261 17.16 1.39 -2.99
CA VAL A 261 17.05 2.82 -3.37
C VAL A 261 17.50 3.03 -4.81
N LEU A 262 18.62 2.46 -5.22
CA LEU A 262 19.10 2.54 -6.61
C LEU A 262 18.13 1.88 -7.59
N LEU A 263 17.57 0.73 -7.21
CA LEU A 263 16.56 0.04 -8.00
C LEU A 263 15.27 0.87 -8.14
N MET A 264 14.79 1.48 -7.05
CA MET A 264 13.64 2.37 -7.08
C MET A 264 13.90 3.61 -7.94
N ALA A 265 15.10 4.21 -7.85
CA ALA A 265 15.47 5.34 -8.70
C ALA A 265 15.53 4.98 -10.19
N ALA A 266 16.07 3.80 -10.52
CA ALA A 266 16.06 3.29 -11.88
C ALA A 266 14.62 3.05 -12.38
N ALA A 267 13.78 2.41 -11.56
CA ALA A 267 12.38 2.20 -11.91
C ALA A 267 11.61 3.51 -12.07
N SER A 268 11.88 4.55 -11.26
CA SER A 268 11.21 5.86 -11.37
C SER A 268 11.56 6.59 -12.67
N TYR A 269 12.69 6.25 -13.28
CA TYR A 269 13.07 6.72 -14.61
C TYR A 269 12.34 5.94 -15.73
N LEU A 270 12.02 4.66 -15.49
CA LEU A 270 11.35 3.79 -16.46
C LEU A 270 9.82 3.96 -16.47
N THR A 271 9.25 4.49 -15.40
CA THR A 271 7.83 4.83 -15.22
C THR A 271 7.63 6.34 -15.44
#